data_AF-A0AAV6FZ51-F1
#
_entry.id   AF-A0AAV6FZ51-F1
#
_cell.length_a   1.000
_cell.length_b   1.000
_cell.length_c   1.000
_cell.angle_alpha   90.00
_cell.angle_beta   90.00
_cell.angle_gamma   90.00
#
_symmetry.space_group_name_H-M   'P 1'
#
loop_
_entity.id
_entity.type
_entity.pdbx_description
1 polymer ?
#
loop_
_entity_poly.entity_id
_entity_poly.type
_entity_poly.pdbx_seq_one_letter_code
_entity_poly.pdbx_strand_id
1 'polypeptide(L)'
;MMRILALQVLCLVGTLMLCRAGQDRECDNFTDLDFHDSFIGTNLYVRLLLYTRANLECGQELSHHRFTAQLLFNLSRSTAFVIHGYRPTGAPPIWIDHLVHLLARQEDMNIVVVDWNRGAANLNYFTAVTNTRRTAANITGFIQRMQEEGASLDSVHLIGVSLGAHVAGFIGAMLGGKVGRITGLDPAGPMFAGVPPEERLDPTDAQLVDVLHTDMDGFGLRGAHGHIDFYANGGSDQPGCPKTIFSGKAYFVCDHQRSVFLYLCALNHTCNLTAYPCSSHTDFLNGQCLQCEAFKPASCPVLGYDLSPWRDNLLKLGQTRAFFSTTSELPYSKTSYRVDIVTWNQYLRWGVVILRLHSGKNVMETRMDNKLYRFEQYTSTRLLAQFDEDLYPIQKISLRIVTGNVIGPRYKLRLLRIRITPLNQPARALMCRYDIVMEENMEVSFRPIPCNESNA
;
A
#
# COMPACT_ATOMS: atom_id res chain seq x y z
N MET A 1 60.00 -19.41 -43.05
CA MET A 1 59.16 -18.32 -42.50
C MET A 1 57.72 -18.38 -43.04
N MET A 2 57.06 -19.56 -43.01
CA MET A 2 55.67 -19.70 -43.48
C MET A 2 54.96 -20.96 -42.96
N ARG A 3 55.32 -21.43 -41.75
CA ARG A 3 54.65 -22.57 -41.08
C ARG A 3 54.38 -22.38 -39.58
N ILE A 4 54.75 -21.22 -39.02
CA ILE A 4 54.56 -20.94 -37.57
C ILE A 4 53.38 -19.95 -37.34
N LEU A 5 52.92 -19.22 -38.36
CA LEU A 5 51.76 -18.32 -38.24
C LEU A 5 50.39 -19.02 -38.33
N ALA A 6 50.32 -20.26 -38.83
CA ALA A 6 49.04 -20.95 -39.00
C ALA A 6 48.49 -21.59 -37.70
N LEU A 7 49.35 -21.83 -36.71
CA LEU A 7 48.96 -22.48 -35.45
C LEU A 7 48.50 -21.47 -34.37
N GLN A 8 48.92 -20.21 -34.45
CA GLN A 8 48.49 -19.18 -33.50
C GLN A 8 47.13 -18.55 -33.85
N VAL A 9 46.68 -18.65 -35.10
CA VAL A 9 45.34 -18.16 -35.51
C VAL A 9 44.25 -19.18 -35.20
N LEU A 10 44.54 -20.50 -35.19
CA LEU A 10 43.54 -21.50 -34.78
C LEU A 10 43.26 -21.51 -33.27
N CYS A 11 44.22 -21.14 -32.42
CA CYS A 11 43.98 -21.02 -30.98
C CYS A 11 43.20 -19.75 -30.59
N LEU A 12 43.28 -18.66 -31.38
CA LEU A 12 42.54 -17.43 -31.08
C LEU A 12 41.10 -17.42 -31.61
N VAL A 13 40.78 -18.23 -32.62
CA VAL A 13 39.39 -18.40 -33.10
C VAL A 13 38.63 -19.44 -32.27
N GLY A 14 39.33 -20.36 -31.60
CA GLY A 14 38.73 -21.33 -30.67
C GLY A 14 38.42 -20.80 -29.26
N THR A 15 38.91 -19.62 -28.88
CA THR A 15 38.68 -19.03 -27.54
C THR A 15 37.75 -17.81 -27.53
N LEU A 16 37.29 -17.32 -28.69
CA LEU A 16 36.20 -16.33 -28.76
C LEU A 16 34.81 -16.96 -29.04
N MET A 17 34.73 -18.29 -29.15
CA MET A 17 33.47 -19.06 -29.13
C MET A 17 33.28 -19.78 -27.78
N LEU A 18 33.66 -19.10 -26.69
CA LEU A 18 32.96 -19.25 -25.40
C LEU A 18 31.85 -18.19 -25.33
N CYS A 19 31.06 -18.07 -26.41
CA CYS A 19 29.68 -17.68 -26.24
C CYS A 19 29.10 -18.69 -25.26
N ARG A 20 28.66 -18.17 -24.10
CA ARG A 20 27.83 -18.88 -23.14
C ARG A 20 26.81 -19.73 -23.90
N ALA A 21 27.08 -21.02 -24.04
CA ALA A 21 26.04 -22.01 -24.12
C ALA A 21 25.39 -22.04 -22.74
N GLY A 22 24.63 -20.99 -22.41
CA GLY A 22 23.54 -21.17 -21.48
C GLY A 22 22.68 -22.25 -22.10
N GLN A 23 22.43 -23.34 -21.38
CA GLN A 23 21.29 -24.19 -21.70
C GLN A 23 20.11 -23.24 -21.91
N ASP A 24 19.49 -23.28 -23.09
CA ASP A 24 18.11 -22.81 -23.27
C ASP A 24 17.26 -23.65 -22.31
N ARG A 25 17.24 -23.26 -21.04
CA ARG A 25 16.24 -23.71 -20.09
C ARG A 25 15.01 -22.89 -20.43
N GLU A 26 14.05 -23.55 -21.07
CA GLU A 26 12.72 -23.01 -21.30
C GLU A 26 12.19 -22.46 -19.96
N CYS A 27 11.84 -21.18 -19.91
CA CYS A 27 11.38 -20.54 -18.69
C CYS A 27 10.01 -21.09 -18.30
N ASP A 28 9.81 -21.34 -17.00
CA ASP A 28 8.52 -21.75 -16.49
C ASP A 28 7.62 -20.53 -16.30
N ASN A 29 6.73 -20.34 -17.27
CA ASN A 29 5.76 -19.26 -17.24
C ASN A 29 4.60 -19.57 -16.27
N PHE A 30 4.01 -18.50 -15.76
CA PHE A 30 2.75 -18.56 -15.02
C PHE A 30 1.67 -19.23 -15.88
N THR A 31 0.86 -20.09 -15.28
CA THR A 31 -0.20 -20.81 -15.99
C THR A 31 -1.20 -19.80 -16.57
N ASP A 32 -1.32 -19.74 -17.89
CA ASP A 32 -2.32 -18.95 -18.61
C ASP A 32 -3.47 -19.87 -19.02
N LEU A 33 -4.65 -19.62 -18.47
CA LEU A 33 -5.87 -20.38 -18.74
C LEU A 33 -6.84 -19.47 -19.49
N ASP A 34 -7.66 -20.07 -20.34
CA ASP A 34 -8.68 -19.30 -21.04
C ASP A 34 -10.01 -19.23 -20.25
N PHE A 35 -10.98 -18.54 -20.85
CA PHE A 35 -12.31 -18.43 -20.26
C PHE A 35 -13.05 -19.77 -20.25
N HIS A 36 -12.77 -20.67 -21.19
CA HIS A 36 -13.40 -21.99 -21.27
C HIS A 36 -12.93 -22.88 -20.11
N ASP A 37 -11.63 -22.86 -19.77
CA ASP A 37 -11.09 -23.49 -18.57
C ASP A 37 -11.74 -22.96 -17.29
N SER A 38 -11.96 -21.64 -17.22
CA SER A 38 -12.63 -21.00 -16.08
C SER A 38 -14.11 -21.38 -15.97
N PHE A 39 -14.77 -21.63 -17.12
CA PHE A 39 -16.18 -22.02 -17.20
C PHE A 39 -16.42 -23.47 -16.79
N ILE A 40 -15.63 -24.41 -17.35
CA ILE A 40 -15.73 -25.84 -17.01
C ILE A 40 -15.16 -26.10 -15.61
N GLY A 41 -14.13 -25.34 -15.23
CA GLY A 41 -13.33 -25.56 -14.04
C GLY A 41 -12.16 -26.51 -14.32
N THR A 42 -11.10 -26.36 -13.54
CA THR A 42 -9.92 -27.23 -13.60
C THR A 42 -9.61 -27.84 -12.24
N ASN A 43 -8.75 -28.85 -12.21
CA ASN A 43 -8.29 -29.46 -10.97
C ASN A 43 -7.21 -28.58 -10.32
N LEU A 44 -7.32 -28.35 -9.00
CA LEU A 44 -6.31 -27.63 -8.25
C LEU A 44 -4.91 -28.23 -8.49
N TYR A 45 -4.01 -27.39 -8.98
CA TYR A 45 -2.60 -27.68 -9.12
C TYR A 45 -1.83 -26.43 -8.71
N VAL A 46 -0.87 -26.60 -7.81
CA VAL A 46 -0.05 -25.50 -7.25
C VAL A 46 1.36 -25.66 -7.80
N ARG A 47 1.83 -24.66 -8.53
CA ARG A 47 3.20 -24.53 -9.01
C ARG A 47 3.92 -23.47 -8.17
N LEU A 48 5.20 -23.70 -7.93
CA LEU A 48 6.07 -22.78 -7.19
C LEU A 48 7.13 -22.26 -8.16
N LEU A 49 6.97 -21.04 -8.65
CA LEU A 49 7.90 -20.45 -9.61
C LEU A 49 8.95 -19.63 -8.86
N LEU A 50 10.21 -20.06 -8.91
CA LEU A 50 11.31 -19.38 -8.25
C LEU A 50 11.92 -18.29 -9.14
N TYR A 51 12.05 -17.13 -8.53
CA TYR A 51 12.82 -16.00 -9.01
C TYR A 51 13.86 -15.61 -7.96
N THR A 52 15.00 -15.15 -8.46
CA THR A 52 16.11 -14.59 -7.70
C THR A 52 16.70 -13.45 -8.53
N ARG A 53 17.62 -12.67 -7.96
CA ARG A 53 18.38 -11.65 -8.71
C ARG A 53 19.07 -12.19 -9.97
N ALA A 54 19.33 -13.49 -10.05
CA ALA A 54 19.99 -14.12 -11.20
C ALA A 54 19.03 -14.47 -12.35
N ASN A 55 17.70 -14.54 -12.13
CA ASN A 55 16.73 -15.03 -13.11
C ASN A 55 15.38 -14.29 -13.05
N LEU A 56 15.38 -12.97 -12.88
CA LEU A 56 14.15 -12.18 -12.75
C LEU A 56 13.21 -12.29 -13.96
N GLU A 57 13.77 -12.48 -15.16
CA GLU A 57 13.01 -12.61 -16.42
C GLU A 57 12.55 -14.05 -16.72
N CYS A 58 13.04 -15.04 -15.96
CA CYS A 58 12.91 -16.46 -16.30
C CYS A 58 12.68 -17.29 -15.05
N GLY A 59 11.42 -17.39 -14.63
CA GLY A 59 11.00 -18.23 -13.52
C GLY A 59 11.38 -19.69 -13.74
N GLN A 60 11.74 -20.38 -12.65
CA GLN A 60 12.01 -21.82 -12.69
C GLN A 60 11.10 -22.54 -11.71
N GLU A 61 10.40 -23.57 -12.16
CA GLU A 61 9.52 -24.33 -11.30
C GLU A 61 10.33 -25.11 -10.25
N LEU A 62 9.96 -24.94 -8.99
CA LEU A 62 10.50 -25.68 -7.86
C LEU A 62 9.74 -26.97 -7.66
N SER A 63 10.50 -28.07 -7.62
CA SER A 63 9.98 -29.33 -7.13
C SER A 63 9.59 -29.20 -5.66
N HIS A 64 8.38 -29.61 -5.33
CA HIS A 64 7.89 -29.60 -3.95
C HIS A 64 8.72 -30.50 -3.02
N HIS A 65 9.42 -31.50 -3.55
CA HIS A 65 10.21 -32.48 -2.79
C HIS A 65 11.73 -32.35 -2.98
N ARG A 66 12.18 -31.80 -4.12
CA ARG A 66 13.60 -31.73 -4.49
C ARG A 66 14.06 -30.29 -4.73
N PHE A 67 13.50 -29.32 -4.02
CA PHE A 67 13.83 -27.91 -4.18
C PHE A 67 15.30 -27.60 -3.88
N THR A 68 15.96 -28.35 -2.99
CA THR A 68 17.39 -28.21 -2.68
C THR A 68 18.31 -28.55 -3.85
N ALA A 69 17.82 -29.32 -4.84
CA ALA A 69 18.56 -29.60 -6.07
C ALA A 69 18.54 -28.42 -7.05
N GLN A 70 17.69 -27.42 -6.82
CA GLN A 70 17.63 -26.23 -7.67
C GLN A 70 18.77 -25.27 -7.32
N LEU A 71 19.66 -25.03 -8.28
CA LEU A 71 20.89 -24.25 -8.08
C LEU A 71 20.65 -22.80 -7.62
N LEU A 72 19.52 -22.20 -8.02
CA LEU A 72 19.19 -20.82 -7.67
C LEU A 72 18.50 -20.70 -6.31
N PHE A 73 17.97 -21.80 -5.76
CA PHE A 73 17.30 -21.77 -4.46
C PHE A 73 18.33 -21.84 -3.33
N ASN A 74 18.29 -20.90 -2.39
CA ASN A 74 19.21 -20.87 -1.27
C ASN A 74 18.46 -20.83 0.07
N LEU A 75 18.52 -21.93 0.82
CA LEU A 75 17.83 -22.09 2.11
C LEU A 75 18.24 -21.07 3.19
N SER A 76 19.44 -20.50 3.10
CA SER A 76 19.93 -19.51 4.07
C SER A 76 19.44 -18.09 3.79
N ARG A 77 18.73 -17.86 2.68
CA ARG A 77 18.19 -16.54 2.32
C ARG A 77 16.73 -16.42 2.78
N SER A 78 16.31 -15.19 3.07
CA SER A 78 14.89 -14.84 3.22
C SER A 78 14.10 -15.34 2.02
N THR A 79 12.87 -15.79 2.25
CA THR A 79 11.99 -16.31 1.20
C THR A 79 10.66 -15.59 1.22
N ALA A 80 10.37 -14.84 0.16
CA ALA A 80 9.09 -14.20 -0.04
C ALA A 80 8.18 -15.08 -0.91
N PHE A 81 6.98 -15.41 -0.44
CA PHE A 81 5.96 -16.09 -1.22
C PHE A 81 4.94 -15.07 -1.72
N VAL A 82 4.75 -15.00 -3.04
CA VAL A 82 3.78 -14.11 -3.69
C VAL A 82 2.56 -14.94 -4.11
N ILE A 83 1.40 -14.65 -3.50
CA ILE A 83 0.20 -15.47 -3.62
C ILE A 83 -0.93 -14.64 -4.22
N HIS A 84 -1.31 -14.93 -5.47
CA HIS A 84 -2.41 -14.25 -6.15
C HIS A 84 -3.79 -14.71 -5.64
N GLY A 85 -4.85 -14.00 -6.04
CA GLY A 85 -6.23 -14.31 -5.68
C GLY A 85 -7.08 -14.91 -6.79
N TYR A 86 -8.38 -14.67 -6.74
CA TYR A 86 -9.39 -15.16 -7.69
C TYR A 86 -9.14 -14.72 -9.14
N ARG A 87 -9.32 -15.64 -10.11
CA ARG A 87 -8.98 -15.42 -11.54
C ARG A 87 -10.12 -15.82 -12.48
N PRO A 88 -11.25 -15.09 -12.53
CA PRO A 88 -12.43 -15.51 -13.30
C PRO A 88 -12.21 -15.62 -14.82
N THR A 89 -11.09 -15.12 -15.34
CA THR A 89 -10.72 -15.20 -16.76
C THR A 89 -9.54 -16.12 -17.04
N GLY A 90 -8.93 -16.72 -16.02
CA GLY A 90 -7.75 -17.59 -16.19
C GLY A 90 -6.44 -16.89 -16.59
N ALA A 91 -6.47 -15.65 -17.07
CA ALA A 91 -5.25 -14.92 -17.43
C ALA A 91 -4.26 -14.80 -16.23
N PRO A 92 -2.96 -14.55 -16.46
CA PRO A 92 -1.98 -14.22 -15.42
C PRO A 92 -2.17 -12.82 -14.80
N PRO A 93 -1.72 -12.55 -13.55
CA PRO A 93 -1.73 -11.20 -13.00
C PRO A 93 -0.62 -10.32 -13.60
N ILE A 94 -1.01 -9.15 -14.12
CA ILE A 94 -0.11 -8.19 -14.78
C ILE A 94 0.97 -7.60 -13.87
N TRP A 95 0.82 -7.74 -12.55
CA TRP A 95 1.67 -7.11 -11.55
C TRP A 95 2.76 -8.04 -11.00
N ILE A 96 2.72 -9.35 -11.30
CA ILE A 96 3.65 -10.34 -10.73
C ILE A 96 5.09 -9.99 -11.08
N ASP A 97 5.35 -9.71 -12.35
CA ASP A 97 6.69 -9.37 -12.83
C ASP A 97 7.27 -8.14 -12.11
N HIS A 98 6.50 -7.06 -12.04
CA HIS A 98 6.90 -5.84 -11.32
C HIS A 98 7.15 -6.11 -9.83
N LEU A 99 6.30 -6.91 -9.17
CA LEU A 99 6.47 -7.24 -7.76
C LEU A 99 7.75 -8.05 -7.53
N VAL A 100 8.02 -9.07 -8.35
CA VAL A 100 9.24 -9.89 -8.29
C VAL A 100 10.47 -8.99 -8.42
N HIS A 101 10.50 -8.12 -9.43
CA HIS A 101 11.59 -7.18 -9.64
C HIS A 101 11.81 -6.24 -8.46
N LEU A 102 10.73 -5.73 -7.86
CA LEU A 102 10.81 -4.81 -6.74
C LEU A 102 11.21 -5.48 -5.43
N LEU A 103 10.77 -6.71 -5.17
CA LEU A 103 11.22 -7.52 -4.04
C LEU A 103 12.71 -7.85 -4.12
N ALA A 104 13.19 -8.22 -5.32
CA ALA A 104 14.60 -8.51 -5.54
C ALA A 104 15.52 -7.31 -5.29
N ARG A 105 14.99 -6.08 -5.35
CA ARG A 105 15.71 -4.84 -5.01
C ARG A 105 15.78 -4.58 -3.51
N GLN A 106 14.87 -5.13 -2.70
CA GLN A 106 14.86 -4.90 -1.25
C GLN A 106 16.04 -5.63 -0.58
N GLU A 107 16.20 -6.91 -0.88
CA GLU A 107 17.28 -7.75 -0.35
C GLU A 107 17.57 -8.93 -1.31
N ASP A 108 18.65 -9.66 -1.05
CA ASP A 108 18.97 -10.87 -1.81
C ASP A 108 18.20 -12.06 -1.23
N MET A 109 17.04 -12.36 -1.82
CA MET A 109 16.06 -13.33 -1.32
C MET A 109 15.70 -14.38 -2.38
N ASN A 110 15.06 -15.46 -1.94
CA ASN A 110 14.26 -16.31 -2.82
C ASN A 110 12.88 -15.67 -2.98
N ILE A 111 12.38 -15.54 -4.20
CA ILE A 111 11.01 -15.05 -4.46
C ILE A 111 10.24 -16.20 -5.12
N VAL A 112 9.24 -16.72 -4.42
CA VAL A 112 8.45 -17.86 -4.86
C VAL A 112 7.05 -17.38 -5.22
N VAL A 113 6.77 -17.29 -6.53
CA VAL A 113 5.42 -17.02 -7.01
C VAL A 113 4.61 -18.31 -6.91
N VAL A 114 3.54 -18.28 -6.13
CA VAL A 114 2.60 -19.38 -5.96
C VAL A 114 1.55 -19.29 -7.05
N ASP A 115 1.73 -20.07 -8.10
CA ASP A 115 0.77 -20.21 -9.19
C ASP A 115 -0.20 -21.35 -8.84
N TRP A 116 -1.36 -20.97 -8.30
CA TRP A 116 -2.49 -21.87 -8.05
C TRP A 116 -3.63 -21.55 -9.02
N ASN A 117 -3.33 -21.05 -10.22
CA ASN A 117 -4.33 -20.51 -11.13
C ASN A 117 -5.36 -21.56 -11.57
N ARG A 118 -4.97 -22.85 -11.65
CA ARG A 118 -5.93 -23.95 -11.86
C ARG A 118 -6.95 -24.12 -10.72
N GLY A 119 -6.62 -23.68 -9.51
CA GLY A 119 -7.58 -23.62 -8.40
C GLY A 119 -8.35 -22.30 -8.31
N ALA A 120 -7.74 -21.20 -8.76
CA ALA A 120 -8.29 -19.85 -8.66
C ALA A 120 -9.16 -19.43 -9.85
N ALA A 121 -8.93 -20.03 -11.02
CA ALA A 121 -9.64 -19.76 -12.25
C ALA A 121 -10.92 -20.58 -12.33
N ASN A 122 -12.01 -19.96 -11.91
CA ASN A 122 -13.33 -20.55 -11.93
C ASN A 122 -14.36 -19.44 -12.04
N LEU A 123 -15.50 -19.65 -12.70
CA LEU A 123 -16.64 -18.71 -12.63
C LEU A 123 -17.43 -18.85 -11.32
N ASN A 124 -17.38 -20.03 -10.71
CA ASN A 124 -17.91 -20.27 -9.39
C ASN A 124 -16.89 -19.85 -8.32
N TYR A 125 -17.09 -18.65 -7.77
CA TYR A 125 -16.25 -18.10 -6.70
C TYR A 125 -16.11 -19.05 -5.50
N PHE A 126 -17.16 -19.77 -5.11
CA PHE A 126 -17.12 -20.70 -3.96
C PHE A 126 -16.13 -21.85 -4.17
N THR A 127 -15.92 -22.29 -5.42
CA THR A 127 -14.92 -23.30 -5.75
C THR A 127 -13.50 -22.75 -5.49
N ALA A 128 -13.23 -21.51 -5.92
CA ALA A 128 -11.95 -20.86 -5.66
C ALA A 128 -11.72 -20.62 -4.16
N VAL A 129 -12.76 -20.20 -3.42
CA VAL A 129 -12.72 -20.09 -1.95
C VAL A 129 -12.38 -21.43 -1.31
N THR A 130 -13.04 -22.51 -1.70
CA THR A 130 -12.77 -23.85 -1.14
C THR A 130 -11.32 -24.30 -1.40
N ASN A 131 -10.78 -23.95 -2.56
CA ASN A 131 -9.41 -24.28 -2.93
C ASN A 131 -8.36 -23.53 -2.10
N THR A 132 -8.67 -22.38 -1.48
CA THR A 132 -7.70 -21.61 -0.66
C THR A 132 -7.06 -22.46 0.45
N ARG A 133 -7.86 -23.23 1.21
CA ARG A 133 -7.34 -24.10 2.28
C ARG A 133 -6.46 -25.23 1.75
N ARG A 134 -6.80 -25.78 0.57
CA ARG A 134 -6.00 -26.84 -0.08
C ARG A 134 -4.68 -26.30 -0.62
N THR A 135 -4.71 -25.12 -1.23
CA THR A 135 -3.51 -24.39 -1.66
C THR A 135 -2.61 -24.09 -0.46
N ALA A 136 -3.18 -23.59 0.64
CA ALA A 136 -2.44 -23.33 1.87
C ALA A 136 -1.79 -24.60 2.43
N ALA A 137 -2.53 -25.71 2.54
CA ALA A 137 -1.97 -26.99 3.01
C ALA A 137 -0.79 -27.48 2.15
N ASN A 138 -0.88 -27.31 0.82
CA ASN A 138 0.21 -27.65 -0.10
C ASN A 138 1.48 -26.83 0.19
N ILE A 139 1.34 -25.50 0.30
CA ILE A 139 2.46 -24.57 0.54
C ILE A 139 3.03 -24.74 1.95
N THR A 140 2.18 -24.97 2.96
CA THR A 140 2.61 -25.32 4.32
C THR A 140 3.53 -26.54 4.30
N GLY A 141 3.15 -27.60 3.58
CA GLY A 141 3.99 -28.80 3.46
C GLY A 141 5.34 -28.52 2.78
N PHE A 142 5.39 -27.55 1.86
CA PHE A 142 6.66 -27.09 1.27
C PHE A 142 7.52 -26.32 2.28
N ILE A 143 6.94 -25.37 3.01
CA ILE A 143 7.65 -24.56 4.02
C ILE A 143 8.14 -25.43 5.18
N GLN A 144 7.36 -26.43 5.61
CA GLN A 144 7.80 -27.41 6.62
C GLN A 144 9.04 -28.16 6.16
N ARG A 145 9.10 -28.60 4.89
CA ARG A 145 10.31 -29.23 4.35
C ARG A 145 11.50 -28.25 4.27
N MET A 146 11.26 -26.98 3.92
CA MET A 146 12.32 -25.97 4.00
C MET A 146 12.87 -25.86 5.43
N GLN A 147 11.99 -25.87 6.43
CA GLN A 147 12.36 -25.81 7.84
C GLN A 147 13.14 -27.06 8.28
N GLU A 148 12.71 -28.25 7.87
CA GLU A 148 13.42 -29.52 8.11
C GLU A 148 14.85 -29.49 7.52
N GLU A 149 15.03 -28.83 6.37
CA GLU A 149 16.34 -28.60 5.72
C GLU A 149 17.11 -27.39 6.27
N GLY A 150 16.60 -26.73 7.32
CA GLY A 150 17.31 -25.70 8.08
C GLY A 150 16.92 -24.25 7.78
N ALA A 151 15.88 -23.98 7.00
CA ALA A 151 15.35 -22.61 6.85
C ALA A 151 14.67 -22.12 8.14
N SER A 152 14.81 -20.83 8.44
CA SER A 152 14.08 -20.21 9.55
C SER A 152 12.71 -19.71 9.10
N LEU A 153 11.64 -20.00 9.86
CA LEU A 153 10.31 -19.44 9.62
C LEU A 153 10.29 -17.92 9.81
N ASP A 154 11.18 -17.36 10.64
CA ASP A 154 11.34 -15.92 10.85
C ASP A 154 11.73 -15.19 9.54
N SER A 155 12.36 -15.91 8.60
CA SER A 155 12.81 -15.39 7.31
C SER A 155 11.78 -15.58 6.18
N VAL A 156 10.59 -16.09 6.51
CA VAL A 156 9.48 -16.28 5.57
C VAL A 156 8.56 -15.06 5.59
N HIS A 157 8.33 -14.47 4.42
CA HIS A 157 7.35 -13.41 4.21
C HIS A 157 6.30 -13.87 3.20
N LEU A 158 5.03 -13.95 3.62
CA LEU A 158 3.92 -14.29 2.74
C LEU A 158 3.21 -13.00 2.30
N ILE A 159 3.13 -12.75 0.99
CA ILE A 159 2.44 -11.60 0.40
C ILE A 159 1.24 -12.13 -0.37
N GLY A 160 0.05 -11.92 0.19
CA GLY A 160 -1.20 -12.44 -0.37
C GLY A 160 -2.10 -11.34 -0.90
N VAL A 161 -2.61 -11.49 -2.13
CA VAL A 161 -3.58 -10.55 -2.73
C VAL A 161 -4.95 -11.18 -2.75
N SER A 162 -6.00 -10.47 -2.32
CA SER A 162 -7.39 -10.97 -2.41
C SER A 162 -7.56 -12.31 -1.67
N LEU A 163 -8.08 -13.36 -2.33
CA LEU A 163 -8.11 -14.73 -1.78
C LEU A 163 -6.72 -15.23 -1.32
N GLY A 164 -5.64 -14.77 -1.98
CA GLY A 164 -4.27 -15.12 -1.61
C GLY A 164 -3.88 -14.63 -0.22
N ALA A 165 -4.50 -13.56 0.30
CA ALA A 165 -4.29 -13.10 1.67
C ALA A 165 -4.79 -14.12 2.70
N HIS A 166 -5.92 -14.80 2.41
CA HIS A 166 -6.42 -15.88 3.25
C HIS A 166 -5.59 -17.16 3.10
N VAL A 167 -5.10 -17.46 1.89
CA VAL A 167 -4.11 -18.54 1.71
C VAL A 167 -2.88 -18.29 2.59
N ALA A 168 -2.36 -17.05 2.62
CA ALA A 168 -1.25 -16.66 3.49
C ALA A 168 -1.59 -16.83 4.98
N GLY A 169 -2.76 -16.37 5.41
CA GLY A 169 -3.25 -16.56 6.79
C GLY A 169 -3.33 -18.03 7.18
N PHE A 170 -3.95 -18.87 6.33
CA PHE A 170 -4.03 -20.31 6.57
C PHE A 170 -2.67 -21.00 6.64
N ILE A 171 -1.70 -20.60 5.81
CA ILE A 171 -0.32 -21.11 5.91
C ILE A 171 0.27 -20.74 7.28
N GLY A 172 0.15 -19.46 7.66
CA GLY A 172 0.61 -18.95 8.94
C GLY A 172 0.02 -19.69 10.14
N ALA A 173 -1.30 -19.86 10.17
CA ALA A 173 -2.03 -20.63 11.17
C ALA A 173 -1.55 -22.09 11.27
N MET A 174 -1.39 -22.78 10.13
CA MET A 174 -0.90 -24.16 10.10
C MET A 174 0.55 -24.31 10.58
N LEU A 175 1.35 -23.24 10.46
CA LEU A 175 2.71 -23.14 10.98
C LEU A 175 2.76 -22.59 12.42
N GLY A 176 1.59 -22.41 13.06
CA GLY A 176 1.45 -21.97 14.45
C GLY A 176 1.81 -20.50 14.67
N GLY A 177 1.59 -19.63 13.69
CA GLY A 177 1.86 -18.19 13.79
C GLY A 177 3.35 -17.82 13.74
N LYS A 178 4.22 -18.78 13.38
CA LYS A 178 5.68 -18.63 13.49
C LYS A 178 6.34 -18.00 12.27
N VAL A 179 5.63 -17.81 11.16
CA VAL A 179 6.20 -17.14 9.99
C VAL A 179 6.51 -15.67 10.31
N GLY A 180 7.62 -15.16 9.76
CA GLY A 180 8.14 -13.84 10.11
C GLY A 180 7.19 -12.69 9.80
N ARG A 181 6.55 -12.72 8.62
CA ARG A 181 5.56 -11.71 8.23
C ARG A 181 4.49 -12.23 7.27
N ILE A 182 3.27 -11.69 7.39
CA ILE A 182 2.25 -11.73 6.34
C ILE A 182 1.87 -10.31 5.93
N THR A 183 1.88 -10.03 4.63
CA THR A 183 1.28 -8.82 4.06
C THR A 183 0.02 -9.19 3.29
N GLY A 184 -1.14 -8.69 3.74
CA GLY A 184 -2.43 -8.87 3.08
C GLY A 184 -2.77 -7.65 2.21
N LEU A 185 -2.80 -7.83 0.89
CA LEU A 185 -3.19 -6.78 -0.06
C LEU A 185 -4.66 -6.97 -0.43
N ASP A 186 -5.50 -6.14 0.19
CA ASP A 186 -6.96 -6.13 0.11
C ASP A 186 -7.58 -7.54 0.22
N PRO A 187 -7.50 -8.18 1.41
CA PRO A 187 -8.03 -9.53 1.61
C PRO A 187 -9.49 -9.64 1.19
N ALA A 188 -9.91 -10.74 0.58
CA ALA A 188 -11.27 -10.84 0.02
C ALA A 188 -12.36 -10.94 1.11
N GLY A 189 -13.36 -10.08 1.06
CA GLY A 189 -14.50 -10.07 1.99
C GLY A 189 -15.49 -11.23 1.80
N PRO A 190 -15.99 -11.49 0.57
CA PRO A 190 -17.00 -12.53 0.36
C PRO A 190 -16.52 -13.91 0.81
N MET A 191 -17.30 -14.57 1.67
CA MET A 191 -17.00 -15.85 2.37
C MET A 191 -16.03 -15.77 3.55
N PHE A 192 -15.43 -14.61 3.82
CA PHE A 192 -14.53 -14.39 4.96
C PHE A 192 -15.02 -13.30 5.91
N ALA A 193 -16.08 -12.57 5.54
CA ALA A 193 -16.72 -11.59 6.41
C ALA A 193 -17.55 -12.28 7.49
N GLY A 194 -17.33 -11.91 8.75
CA GLY A 194 -18.09 -12.41 9.90
C GLY A 194 -17.75 -13.85 10.31
N VAL A 195 -16.77 -14.49 9.67
CA VAL A 195 -16.28 -15.82 10.07
C VAL A 195 -15.24 -15.69 11.19
N PRO A 196 -15.04 -16.75 12.00
CA PRO A 196 -14.03 -16.78 13.06
C PRO A 196 -12.59 -16.53 12.53
N PRO A 197 -11.66 -16.04 13.38
CA PRO A 197 -10.26 -15.83 13.02
C PRO A 197 -9.61 -17.01 12.28
N GLU A 198 -9.91 -18.25 12.67
CA GLU A 198 -9.35 -19.49 12.13
C GLU A 198 -9.80 -19.78 10.68
N GLU A 199 -10.74 -18.99 10.18
CA GLU A 199 -11.35 -19.12 8.87
C GLU A 199 -11.00 -17.98 7.91
N ARG A 200 -10.08 -17.08 8.31
CA ARG A 200 -9.62 -15.95 7.49
C ARG A 200 -8.19 -15.56 7.87
N LEU A 201 -7.71 -14.44 7.32
CA LEU A 201 -6.46 -13.82 7.76
C LEU A 201 -6.69 -13.14 9.13
N ASP A 202 -5.74 -13.30 10.02
CA ASP A 202 -5.77 -12.78 11.39
C ASP A 202 -4.38 -12.38 11.90
N PRO A 203 -4.25 -11.43 12.86
CA PRO A 203 -2.94 -11.05 13.39
C PRO A 203 -2.16 -12.22 14.00
N THR A 204 -2.83 -13.27 14.47
CA THR A 204 -2.18 -14.45 15.07
C THR A 204 -1.48 -15.37 14.05
N ASP A 205 -1.68 -15.16 12.74
CA ASP A 205 -1.15 -16.02 11.69
C ASP A 205 0.35 -15.82 11.44
N ALA A 206 0.95 -14.75 11.94
CA ALA A 206 2.39 -14.49 11.82
C ALA A 206 2.92 -13.66 12.97
N GLN A 207 4.24 -13.57 13.08
CA GLN A 207 4.87 -12.68 14.04
C GLN A 207 4.66 -11.18 13.72
N LEU A 208 4.30 -10.85 12.49
CA LEU A 208 3.83 -9.54 12.09
C LEU A 208 2.86 -9.70 10.93
N VAL A 209 1.74 -9.00 10.98
CA VAL A 209 0.71 -9.01 9.94
C VAL A 209 0.40 -7.57 9.61
N ASP A 210 0.62 -7.17 8.37
CA ASP A 210 0.25 -5.86 7.85
C ASP A 210 -0.76 -6.00 6.72
N VAL A 211 -1.84 -5.22 6.76
CA VAL A 211 -2.94 -5.33 5.80
C VAL A 211 -3.17 -3.98 5.14
N LEU A 212 -3.34 -3.96 3.83
CA LEU A 212 -3.71 -2.77 3.06
C LEU A 212 -5.11 -2.94 2.51
N HIS A 213 -6.01 -2.05 2.92
CA HIS A 213 -7.42 -2.02 2.51
C HIS A 213 -7.65 -0.96 1.45
N THR A 214 -8.28 -1.35 0.35
CA THR A 214 -8.62 -0.46 -0.76
C THR A 214 -10.00 -0.69 -1.36
N ASP A 215 -10.77 -1.73 -0.97
CA ASP A 215 -12.12 -1.98 -1.52
C ASP A 215 -13.07 -2.65 -0.51
N MET A 216 -13.07 -2.23 0.76
CA MET A 216 -13.87 -2.85 1.83
C MET A 216 -15.39 -2.79 1.63
N ASP A 217 -15.90 -1.89 0.78
CA ASP A 217 -17.31 -1.78 0.43
C ASP A 217 -17.70 -2.59 -0.82
N GLY A 218 -16.71 -3.10 -1.56
CA GLY A 218 -16.85 -4.06 -2.65
C GLY A 218 -16.31 -5.43 -2.31
N PHE A 219 -15.11 -5.76 -2.80
CA PHE A 219 -14.50 -7.09 -2.70
C PHE A 219 -13.61 -7.30 -1.48
N GLY A 220 -13.14 -6.25 -0.82
CA GLY A 220 -12.26 -6.28 0.33
C GLY A 220 -12.96 -6.67 1.64
N LEU A 221 -12.19 -7.22 2.58
CA LEU A 221 -12.65 -7.65 3.88
C LEU A 221 -12.71 -6.47 4.85
N ARG A 222 -13.91 -6.20 5.38
CA ARG A 222 -14.13 -5.12 6.35
C ARG A 222 -13.55 -5.46 7.71
N GLY A 223 -12.82 -4.51 8.28
CA GLY A 223 -12.37 -4.58 9.66
C GLY A 223 -10.86 -4.45 9.77
N ALA A 224 -10.33 -4.84 10.93
CA ALA A 224 -8.90 -4.90 11.18
C ALA A 224 -8.48 -6.37 11.27
N HIS A 225 -7.49 -6.77 10.48
CA HIS A 225 -7.06 -8.15 10.31
C HIS A 225 -5.54 -8.32 10.42
N GLY A 226 -4.81 -7.23 10.73
CA GLY A 226 -3.38 -7.26 11.01
C GLY A 226 -3.03 -6.64 12.36
N HIS A 227 -1.74 -6.68 12.67
CA HIS A 227 -1.14 -5.85 13.71
C HIS A 227 -1.19 -4.36 13.31
N ILE A 228 -1.08 -4.09 12.01
CA ILE A 228 -1.40 -2.80 11.41
C ILE A 228 -2.30 -3.00 10.18
N ASP A 229 -3.35 -2.20 10.11
CA ASP A 229 -4.26 -2.10 8.98
C ASP A 229 -4.17 -0.69 8.39
N PHE A 230 -3.65 -0.61 7.18
CA PHE A 230 -3.53 0.59 6.37
C PHE A 230 -4.80 0.77 5.53
N TYR A 231 -5.47 1.91 5.66
CA TYR A 231 -6.70 2.24 4.93
C TYR A 231 -6.43 3.40 3.97
N ALA A 232 -6.20 3.10 2.69
CA ALA A 232 -6.00 4.11 1.67
C ALA A 232 -7.35 4.75 1.32
N ASN A 233 -7.47 6.08 1.47
CA ASN A 233 -8.71 6.82 1.19
C ASN A 233 -9.92 6.29 1.99
N GLY A 234 -9.67 5.77 3.20
CA GLY A 234 -10.69 5.10 4.04
C GLY A 234 -10.87 3.61 3.76
N GLY A 235 -10.17 3.08 2.76
CA GLY A 235 -10.19 1.68 2.34
C GLY A 235 -11.44 1.30 1.56
N SER A 236 -12.09 2.27 0.92
CA SER A 236 -13.28 2.11 0.06
C SER A 236 -12.96 2.71 -1.32
N ASP A 237 -13.75 3.64 -1.86
CA ASP A 237 -13.50 4.28 -3.16
C ASP A 237 -12.09 4.89 -3.31
N GLN A 238 -11.34 4.41 -4.31
CA GLN A 238 -10.01 4.92 -4.64
C GLN A 238 -10.08 6.00 -5.72
N PRO A 239 -9.30 7.09 -5.60
CA PRO A 239 -9.24 8.11 -6.64
C PRO A 239 -8.87 7.52 -8.02
N GLY A 240 -9.55 7.97 -9.07
CA GLY A 240 -9.35 7.51 -10.45
C GLY A 240 -10.10 6.22 -10.82
N CYS A 241 -10.67 5.50 -9.85
CA CYS A 241 -11.52 4.36 -10.14
C CYS A 241 -12.94 4.80 -10.52
N PRO A 242 -13.64 4.05 -11.41
CA PRO A 242 -15.02 4.37 -11.75
C PRO A 242 -15.90 4.33 -10.51
N LYS A 243 -16.91 5.21 -10.42
CA LYS A 243 -17.84 5.29 -9.27
C LYS A 243 -19.20 4.65 -9.50
N THR A 244 -19.40 4.02 -10.67
CA THR A 244 -20.71 3.45 -11.04
C THR A 244 -20.58 2.02 -11.54
N ILE A 245 -21.51 1.18 -11.09
CA ILE A 245 -21.67 -0.21 -11.50
C ILE A 245 -21.84 -0.37 -13.02
N PHE A 246 -22.31 0.67 -13.72
CA PHE A 246 -22.45 0.71 -15.18
C PHE A 246 -21.11 0.66 -15.92
N SER A 247 -19.98 0.87 -15.22
CA SER A 247 -18.63 0.73 -15.78
C SER A 247 -18.13 -0.72 -15.81
N GLY A 248 -18.99 -1.69 -15.46
CA GLY A 248 -18.73 -3.12 -15.61
C GLY A 248 -17.58 -3.62 -14.73
N LYS A 249 -16.77 -4.54 -15.26
CA LYS A 249 -15.62 -5.12 -14.54
C LYS A 249 -14.61 -4.06 -14.06
N ALA A 250 -14.48 -2.94 -14.77
CA ALA A 250 -13.54 -1.87 -14.39
C ALA A 250 -13.96 -1.15 -13.09
N TYR A 251 -15.25 -1.15 -12.75
CA TYR A 251 -15.74 -0.61 -11.48
C TYR A 251 -15.20 -1.44 -10.30
N PHE A 252 -15.51 -2.74 -10.28
CA PHE A 252 -15.21 -3.59 -9.14
C PHE A 252 -13.74 -4.03 -9.02
N VAL A 253 -12.98 -4.02 -10.11
CA VAL A 253 -11.58 -4.49 -10.09
C VAL A 253 -10.60 -3.35 -9.78
N CYS A 254 -10.95 -2.10 -10.06
CA CYS A 254 -10.02 -0.98 -9.93
C CYS A 254 -9.63 -0.72 -8.46
N ASP A 255 -10.62 -0.57 -7.58
CA ASP A 255 -10.39 -0.32 -6.15
C ASP A 255 -9.65 -1.49 -5.52
N HIS A 256 -10.06 -2.72 -5.83
CA HIS A 256 -9.41 -3.94 -5.36
C HIS A 256 -7.94 -4.04 -5.79
N GLN A 257 -7.63 -3.71 -7.04
CA GLN A 257 -6.25 -3.72 -7.57
C GLN A 257 -5.40 -2.55 -7.06
N ARG A 258 -6.00 -1.48 -6.52
CA ARG A 258 -5.25 -0.33 -6.01
C ARG A 258 -4.28 -0.74 -4.90
N SER A 259 -4.64 -1.71 -4.06
CA SER A 259 -3.76 -2.27 -3.03
C SER A 259 -2.40 -2.71 -3.59
N VAL A 260 -2.43 -3.44 -4.71
CA VAL A 260 -1.21 -3.89 -5.38
C VAL A 260 -0.41 -2.71 -5.89
N PHE A 261 -1.04 -1.75 -6.59
CA PHE A 261 -0.30 -0.61 -7.16
C PHE A 261 0.29 0.33 -6.10
N LEU A 262 -0.41 0.53 -4.97
CA LEU A 262 0.13 1.28 -3.84
C LEU A 262 1.31 0.55 -3.20
N TYR A 263 1.22 -0.79 -3.06
CA TYR A 263 2.33 -1.59 -2.55
C TYR A 263 3.55 -1.57 -3.49
N LEU A 264 3.36 -1.75 -4.81
CA LEU A 264 4.43 -1.64 -5.81
C LEU A 264 5.11 -0.26 -5.74
N CYS A 265 4.31 0.80 -5.68
CA CYS A 265 4.83 2.15 -5.60
C CYS A 265 5.64 2.40 -4.32
N ALA A 266 5.20 1.83 -3.18
CA ALA A 266 5.91 1.90 -1.91
C ALA A 266 7.22 1.12 -1.93
N LEU A 267 7.23 -0.11 -2.49
CA LEU A 267 8.44 -0.91 -2.68
C LEU A 267 9.46 -0.22 -3.58
N ASN A 268 9.00 0.52 -4.60
CA ASN A 268 9.86 1.24 -5.52
C ASN A 268 10.35 2.59 -4.95
N HIS A 269 9.94 2.97 -3.74
CA HIS A 269 10.20 4.27 -3.12
C HIS A 269 9.79 5.48 -3.98
N THR A 270 8.92 5.28 -4.97
CA THR A 270 8.35 6.35 -5.79
C THR A 270 7.29 7.15 -5.04
N CYS A 271 6.77 6.60 -3.95
CA CYS A 271 5.82 7.26 -3.08
C CYS A 271 6.14 7.04 -1.61
N ASN A 272 5.79 8.06 -0.81
CA ASN A 272 5.93 8.04 0.63
C ASN A 272 4.53 8.15 1.25
N LEU A 273 3.93 6.99 1.49
CA LEU A 273 2.54 6.86 1.94
C LEU A 273 2.51 6.76 3.47
N THR A 274 2.71 7.90 4.13
CA THR A 274 2.64 8.02 5.59
C THR A 274 1.20 7.87 6.08
N ALA A 275 0.97 6.92 6.98
CA ALA A 275 -0.33 6.63 7.55
C ALA A 275 -0.42 7.07 9.02
N TYR A 276 -1.61 7.51 9.40
CA TYR A 276 -1.89 8.10 10.71
C TYR A 276 -2.82 7.21 11.52
N PRO A 277 -2.37 6.70 12.68
CA PRO A 277 -3.21 5.91 13.59
C PRO A 277 -4.44 6.70 14.01
N CYS A 278 -5.63 6.17 13.77
CA CYS A 278 -6.88 6.86 14.08
C CYS A 278 -8.03 5.89 14.36
N SER A 279 -9.06 6.35 15.07
CA SER A 279 -10.27 5.58 15.34
C SER A 279 -11.12 5.33 14.08
N SER A 280 -11.18 6.32 13.20
CA SER A 280 -11.99 6.28 11.97
C SER A 280 -11.39 7.16 10.87
N HIS A 281 -11.76 6.87 9.61
CA HIS A 281 -11.41 7.71 8.46
C HIS A 281 -11.95 9.14 8.62
N THR A 282 -13.16 9.28 9.15
CA THR A 282 -13.78 10.58 9.42
C THR A 282 -12.98 11.40 10.42
N ASP A 283 -12.46 10.79 11.49
CA ASP A 283 -11.63 11.49 12.48
C ASP A 283 -10.29 11.92 11.89
N PHE A 284 -9.71 11.08 11.03
CA PHE A 284 -8.50 11.39 10.27
C PHE A 284 -8.70 12.61 9.35
N LEU A 285 -9.75 12.59 8.51
CA LEU A 285 -10.11 13.70 7.63
C LEU A 285 -10.50 14.98 8.39
N ASN A 286 -10.96 14.84 9.63
CA ASN A 286 -11.24 15.95 10.54
C ASN A 286 -10.00 16.48 11.26
N GLY A 287 -8.80 15.97 10.97
CA GLY A 287 -7.53 16.43 11.51
C GLY A 287 -7.29 16.05 12.97
N GLN A 288 -7.97 15.03 13.49
CA GLN A 288 -7.87 14.64 14.91
C GLN A 288 -6.62 13.80 15.22
N CYS A 289 -6.08 13.11 14.20
CA CYS A 289 -5.05 12.07 14.36
C CYS A 289 -3.72 12.39 13.64
N LEU A 290 -3.35 13.67 13.52
CA LEU A 290 -2.20 14.10 12.68
C LEU A 290 -0.82 13.92 13.33
N GLN A 291 -0.72 13.07 14.36
CA GLN A 291 0.50 12.79 15.13
C GLN A 291 0.54 11.32 15.52
N CYS A 292 1.74 10.75 15.58
CA CYS A 292 1.97 9.32 15.87
C CYS A 292 2.75 9.15 17.16
N GLU A 293 2.22 9.73 18.25
CA GLU A 293 2.87 9.74 19.57
C GLU A 293 3.19 8.33 20.07
N ALA A 294 2.30 7.37 19.80
CA ALA A 294 2.48 5.96 20.17
C ALA A 294 3.70 5.29 19.50
N PHE A 295 4.29 5.89 18.47
CA PHE A 295 5.42 5.34 17.72
C PHE A 295 6.73 6.09 17.97
N LYS A 296 6.74 7.14 18.80
CA LYS A 296 7.98 7.85 19.11
C LYS A 296 9.03 6.92 19.76
N PRO A 297 10.32 7.07 19.44
CA PRO A 297 10.92 8.15 18.63
C PRO A 297 10.82 7.96 17.11
N ALA A 298 10.29 6.84 16.63
CA ALA A 298 10.07 6.64 15.20
C ALA A 298 9.01 7.60 14.63
N SER A 299 9.03 7.79 13.32
CA SER A 299 8.01 8.56 12.61
C SER A 299 6.66 7.85 12.61
N CYS A 300 5.64 8.48 12.02
CA CYS A 300 4.42 7.76 11.68
C CYS A 300 4.72 6.55 10.79
N PRO A 301 3.94 5.45 10.90
CA PRO A 301 4.02 4.30 10.00
C PRO A 301 3.93 4.71 8.54
N VAL A 302 4.79 4.13 7.70
CA VAL A 302 4.78 4.32 6.25
C VAL A 302 4.51 2.98 5.61
N LEU A 303 3.57 2.92 4.65
CA LEU A 303 3.35 1.71 3.85
C LEU A 303 4.64 1.41 3.08
N GLY A 304 5.17 0.17 3.16
CA GLY A 304 6.40 -0.21 2.48
C GLY A 304 6.90 -1.60 2.87
N TYR A 305 8.12 -1.94 2.43
CA TYR A 305 8.75 -3.23 2.75
C TYR A 305 9.25 -3.30 4.19
N ASP A 306 9.93 -2.27 4.70
CA ASP A 306 10.50 -2.31 6.05
C ASP A 306 9.51 -1.76 7.07
N LEU A 307 9.09 -2.63 7.99
CA LEU A 307 8.24 -2.28 9.14
C LEU A 307 8.98 -2.41 10.48
N SER A 308 10.27 -2.74 10.45
CA SER A 308 11.11 -2.90 11.64
C SER A 308 11.03 -1.70 12.60
N PRO A 309 10.99 -0.43 12.13
CA PRO A 309 10.91 0.73 13.02
C PRO A 309 9.66 0.77 13.92
N TRP A 310 8.58 0.09 13.52
CA TRP A 310 7.30 0.13 14.24
C TRP A 310 6.91 -1.20 14.89
N ARG A 311 7.67 -2.28 14.63
CA ARG A 311 7.31 -3.66 14.97
C ARG A 311 6.92 -3.81 16.45
N ASP A 312 7.79 -3.44 17.38
CA ASP A 312 7.57 -3.64 18.81
C ASP A 312 6.33 -2.88 19.31
N ASN A 313 6.14 -1.66 18.81
CA ASN A 313 4.99 -0.83 19.16
C ASN A 313 3.70 -1.43 18.60
N LEU A 314 3.72 -1.94 17.37
CA LEU A 314 2.56 -2.62 16.75
C LEU A 314 2.17 -3.87 17.54
N LEU A 315 3.14 -4.70 17.92
CA LEU A 315 2.90 -5.90 18.74
C LEU A 315 2.31 -5.54 20.10
N LYS A 316 2.82 -4.49 20.75
CA LYS A 316 2.29 -4.01 22.04
C LYS A 316 0.86 -3.47 21.94
N LEU A 317 0.52 -2.81 20.82
CA LEU A 317 -0.81 -2.29 20.57
C LEU A 317 -1.81 -3.38 20.17
N GLY A 318 -1.33 -4.54 19.71
CA GLY A 318 -2.14 -5.66 19.24
C GLY A 318 -2.70 -5.43 17.84
N GLN A 319 -3.51 -4.38 17.66
CA GLN A 319 -4.04 -3.98 16.36
C GLN A 319 -4.08 -2.45 16.22
N THR A 320 -3.62 -1.95 15.08
CA THR A 320 -3.55 -0.51 14.79
C THR A 320 -4.24 -0.19 13.48
N ARG A 321 -5.25 0.70 13.50
CA ARG A 321 -5.85 1.25 12.27
C ARG A 321 -5.16 2.54 11.87
N ALA A 322 -4.61 2.61 10.65
CA ALA A 322 -3.87 3.75 10.15
C ALA A 322 -4.42 4.23 8.80
N PHE A 323 -4.66 5.53 8.66
CA PHE A 323 -5.31 6.12 7.48
C PHE A 323 -4.36 7.04 6.72
N PHE A 324 -4.46 7.04 5.41
CA PHE A 324 -3.79 7.99 4.53
C PHE A 324 -4.64 8.24 3.28
N SER A 325 -4.34 9.32 2.56
CA SER A 325 -5.02 9.66 1.31
C SER A 325 -4.05 9.63 0.14
N THR A 326 -4.54 9.28 -1.04
CA THR A 326 -3.76 9.21 -2.27
C THR A 326 -4.35 10.07 -3.36
N THR A 327 -3.58 10.33 -4.41
CA THR A 327 -4.10 10.82 -5.69
C THR A 327 -4.54 9.64 -6.58
N SER A 328 -5.06 9.92 -7.78
CA SER A 328 -5.57 8.91 -8.73
C SER A 328 -4.48 8.23 -9.56
N GLU A 329 -3.31 8.87 -9.67
CA GLU A 329 -2.21 8.48 -10.55
C GLU A 329 -0.88 8.50 -9.77
N LEU A 330 0.13 7.78 -10.28
CA LEU A 330 1.46 7.79 -9.71
C LEU A 330 2.00 9.24 -9.62
N PRO A 331 2.62 9.64 -8.49
CA PRO A 331 3.12 8.81 -7.40
C PRO A 331 2.10 8.57 -6.25
N TYR A 332 0.78 8.68 -6.47
CA TYR A 332 -0.25 8.43 -5.45
C TYR A 332 -0.10 9.24 -4.15
N SER A 333 0.75 10.26 -4.13
CA SER A 333 1.17 10.94 -2.92
C SER A 333 0.42 12.27 -2.79
N LYS A 334 -0.15 12.53 -1.61
CA LYS A 334 -0.71 13.84 -1.27
C LYS A 334 0.25 14.61 -0.38
N THR A 335 0.36 15.91 -0.61
CA THR A 335 1.07 16.83 0.29
C THR A 335 0.10 17.32 1.34
N SER A 336 0.36 16.96 2.60
CA SER A 336 -0.53 17.24 3.73
C SER A 336 0.05 18.28 4.69
N TYR A 337 -0.81 19.15 5.18
CA TYR A 337 -0.51 20.16 6.19
C TYR A 337 -1.53 20.10 7.33
N ARG A 338 -1.06 20.23 8.57
CA ARG A 338 -1.92 20.56 9.71
C ARG A 338 -2.11 22.06 9.76
N VAL A 339 -3.36 22.51 9.70
CA VAL A 339 -3.73 23.91 9.81
C VAL A 339 -4.43 24.15 11.14
N ASP A 340 -3.82 24.92 12.03
CA ASP A 340 -4.43 25.35 13.29
C ASP A 340 -4.89 26.81 13.16
N ILE A 341 -6.21 27.05 13.29
CA ILE A 341 -6.83 28.37 13.22
C ILE A 341 -7.38 28.75 14.59
N VAL A 342 -7.08 29.96 15.07
CA VAL A 342 -7.66 30.54 16.28
C VAL A 342 -8.57 31.70 15.90
N THR A 343 -9.86 31.62 16.19
CA THR A 343 -10.84 32.69 15.87
C THR A 343 -11.25 33.52 17.08
N TRP A 344 -11.69 34.75 16.79
CA TRP A 344 -12.31 35.64 17.77
C TRP A 344 -13.56 36.29 17.15
N ASN A 345 -14.65 35.52 17.08
CA ASN A 345 -15.91 36.01 16.52
C ASN A 345 -16.97 36.10 17.62
N GLN A 346 -17.63 37.24 17.73
CA GLN A 346 -18.66 37.47 18.76
C GLN A 346 -19.86 36.50 18.60
N TYR A 347 -20.21 36.16 17.37
CA TYR A 347 -21.30 35.25 17.06
C TYR A 347 -20.75 33.95 16.47
N LEU A 348 -21.35 32.85 16.89
CA LEU A 348 -21.09 31.51 16.36
C LEU A 348 -21.35 31.45 14.85
N ARG A 349 -20.34 31.04 14.08
CA ARG A 349 -20.48 30.74 12.66
C ARG A 349 -20.03 29.32 12.37
N TRP A 350 -20.73 28.68 11.44
CA TRP A 350 -20.39 27.37 10.91
C TRP A 350 -19.99 27.50 9.45
N GLY A 351 -18.90 26.85 9.05
CA GLY A 351 -18.45 26.91 7.67
C GLY A 351 -17.37 25.89 7.33
N VAL A 352 -17.04 25.85 6.04
CA VAL A 352 -15.95 25.06 5.48
C VAL A 352 -14.79 25.97 5.11
N VAL A 353 -13.57 25.44 5.15
CA VAL A 353 -12.37 26.22 4.87
C VAL A 353 -11.82 25.82 3.50
N ILE A 354 -11.52 26.79 2.66
CA ILE A 354 -10.80 26.62 1.40
C ILE A 354 -9.44 27.30 1.56
N LEU A 355 -8.38 26.57 1.25
CA LEU A 355 -7.01 27.05 1.32
C LEU A 355 -6.36 26.93 -0.05
N ARG A 356 -5.72 28.00 -0.53
CA ARG A 356 -4.88 27.97 -1.73
C ARG A 356 -3.45 28.33 -1.40
N LEU A 357 -2.53 27.55 -1.95
CA LEU A 357 -1.09 27.82 -1.91
C LEU A 357 -0.66 28.35 -3.27
N HIS A 358 0.21 29.36 -3.26
CA HIS A 358 0.71 29.99 -4.48
C HIS A 358 2.23 29.99 -4.51
N SER A 359 2.80 29.61 -5.66
CA SER A 359 4.23 29.75 -5.99
C SER A 359 4.35 30.23 -7.44
N GLY A 360 4.72 31.50 -7.62
CA GLY A 360 4.69 32.14 -8.93
C GLY A 360 3.28 32.11 -9.55
N LYS A 361 3.13 31.44 -10.70
CA LYS A 361 1.86 31.26 -11.40
C LYS A 361 1.10 30.00 -10.97
N ASN A 362 1.76 29.09 -10.26
CA ASN A 362 1.17 27.82 -9.86
C ASN A 362 0.32 28.03 -8.62
N VAL A 363 -0.89 27.47 -8.64
CA VAL A 363 -1.87 27.57 -7.56
C VAL A 363 -2.44 26.20 -7.28
N MET A 364 -2.33 25.76 -6.03
CA MET A 364 -2.95 24.52 -5.56
C MET A 364 -4.05 24.87 -4.57
N GLU A 365 -5.21 24.24 -4.71
CA GLU A 365 -6.38 24.45 -3.85
C GLU A 365 -6.71 23.18 -3.09
N THR A 366 -7.16 23.33 -1.85
CA THR A 366 -7.79 22.26 -1.09
C THR A 366 -9.01 22.80 -0.35
N ARG A 367 -10.04 21.96 -0.27
CA ARG A 367 -11.28 22.26 0.45
C ARG A 367 -11.42 21.27 1.62
N MET A 368 -11.57 21.82 2.81
CA MET A 368 -11.81 21.08 4.05
C MET A 368 -13.30 21.15 4.35
N ASP A 369 -14.07 20.21 3.79
CA ASP A 369 -15.54 20.16 3.87
C ASP A 369 -16.11 18.84 4.41
N ASN A 370 -15.26 18.01 5.03
CA ASN A 370 -15.66 16.76 5.69
C ASN A 370 -16.67 16.98 6.85
N LYS A 371 -16.66 18.17 7.45
CA LYS A 371 -17.68 18.66 8.38
C LYS A 371 -17.74 20.17 8.36
N LEU A 372 -18.79 20.73 8.97
CA LEU A 372 -18.82 22.15 9.31
C LEU A 372 -17.94 22.43 10.51
N TYR A 373 -17.06 23.42 10.38
CA TYR A 373 -16.19 23.88 11.45
C TYR A 373 -16.81 25.06 12.18
N ARG A 374 -16.53 25.11 13.48
CA ARG A 374 -17.05 26.12 14.39
C ARG A 374 -16.09 27.30 14.49
N PHE A 375 -16.60 28.50 14.27
CA PHE A 375 -15.85 29.75 14.36
C PHE A 375 -16.55 30.72 15.32
N GLU A 376 -16.10 30.74 16.57
CA GLU A 376 -16.59 31.63 17.63
C GLU A 376 -15.40 32.20 18.42
N GLN A 377 -15.67 32.86 19.54
CA GLN A 377 -14.64 33.48 20.37
C GLN A 377 -13.68 32.43 20.96
N TYR A 378 -12.37 32.67 20.81
CA TYR A 378 -11.27 31.83 21.33
C TYR A 378 -11.32 30.36 20.93
N THR A 379 -11.90 30.05 19.77
CA THR A 379 -11.95 28.67 19.28
C THR A 379 -10.69 28.33 18.50
N SER A 380 -10.02 27.26 18.92
CA SER A 380 -8.92 26.64 18.19
C SER A 380 -9.45 25.48 17.34
N THR A 381 -9.36 25.61 16.03
CA THR A 381 -9.76 24.58 15.06
C THR A 381 -8.53 23.99 14.39
N ARG A 382 -8.38 22.66 14.48
CA ARG A 382 -7.36 21.92 13.74
C ARG A 382 -7.99 21.31 12.50
N LEU A 383 -7.28 21.43 11.38
CA LEU A 383 -7.71 20.96 10.07
C LEU A 383 -6.59 20.15 9.40
N LEU A 384 -6.98 19.20 8.56
CA LEU A 384 -6.10 18.49 7.64
C LEU A 384 -6.28 19.07 6.24
N ALA A 385 -5.30 19.81 5.74
CA ALA A 385 -5.26 20.33 4.38
C ALA A 385 -4.43 19.40 3.50
N GLN A 386 -5.00 18.87 2.41
CA GLN A 386 -4.31 17.91 1.53
C GLN A 386 -4.35 18.40 0.08
N PHE A 387 -3.19 18.43 -0.56
CA PHE A 387 -3.01 18.85 -1.94
C PHE A 387 -2.51 17.67 -2.77
N ASP A 388 -2.92 17.63 -4.04
CA ASP A 388 -2.55 16.54 -4.95
C ASP A 388 -1.10 16.66 -5.45
N GLU A 389 -0.52 17.87 -5.37
CA GLU A 389 0.87 18.15 -5.71
C GLU A 389 1.59 18.90 -4.59
N ASP A 390 2.91 18.75 -4.53
CA ASP A 390 3.75 19.53 -3.63
C ASP A 390 4.10 20.89 -4.24
N LEU A 391 3.71 21.97 -3.57
CA LEU A 391 3.98 23.34 -4.02
C LEU A 391 4.93 24.04 -3.03
N TYR A 392 6.18 24.23 -3.45
CA TYR A 392 7.22 24.88 -2.64
C TYR A 392 8.22 25.67 -3.52
N PRO A 393 8.75 26.82 -3.07
CA PRO A 393 8.41 27.56 -1.85
C PRO A 393 7.04 28.24 -1.96
N ILE A 394 6.33 28.36 -0.84
CA ILE A 394 5.02 29.01 -0.78
C ILE A 394 5.22 30.52 -0.61
N GLN A 395 4.84 31.29 -1.63
CA GLN A 395 5.03 32.75 -1.65
C GLN A 395 3.80 33.52 -1.14
N LYS A 396 2.61 32.95 -1.33
CA LYS A 396 1.32 33.54 -0.97
C LYS A 396 0.34 32.43 -0.60
N ILE A 397 -0.53 32.72 0.37
CA ILE A 397 -1.61 31.84 0.81
C ILE A 397 -2.91 32.61 0.69
N SER A 398 -3.92 32.00 0.09
CA SER A 398 -5.30 32.51 0.07
C SER A 398 -6.17 31.63 0.96
N LEU A 399 -7.01 32.26 1.77
CA LEU A 399 -7.94 31.62 2.69
C LEU A 399 -9.35 32.12 2.43
N ARG A 400 -10.31 31.21 2.38
CA ARG A 400 -11.74 31.52 2.29
C ARG A 400 -12.52 30.65 3.27
N ILE A 401 -13.38 31.26 4.07
CA ILE A 401 -14.32 30.55 4.96
C ILE A 401 -15.70 30.69 4.34
N VAL A 402 -16.26 29.56 3.89
CA VAL A 402 -17.56 29.50 3.25
C VAL A 402 -18.61 29.11 4.29
N THR A 403 -19.58 29.99 4.53
CA THR A 403 -20.68 29.77 5.48
C THR A 403 -22.00 29.59 4.72
N GLY A 404 -23.00 28.98 5.37
CA GLY A 404 -24.30 28.71 4.74
C GLY A 404 -25.12 29.96 4.36
N ASN A 405 -24.71 31.15 4.80
CA ASN A 405 -25.37 32.41 4.44
C ASN A 405 -24.97 32.85 3.03
N VAL A 406 -25.77 32.42 2.03
CA VAL A 406 -25.60 32.85 0.63
C VAL A 406 -26.40 34.11 0.31
N ILE A 407 -27.52 34.34 1.01
CA ILE A 407 -28.43 35.48 0.84
C ILE A 407 -28.49 36.24 2.17
N GLY A 408 -28.14 37.54 2.17
CA GLY A 408 -28.14 38.40 3.36
C GLY A 408 -26.80 39.14 3.60
N PRO A 409 -26.68 39.92 4.70
CA PRO A 409 -25.46 40.63 5.03
C PRO A 409 -24.34 39.64 5.36
N ARG A 410 -23.14 39.89 4.81
CA ARG A 410 -21.93 39.12 5.10
C ARG A 410 -21.33 39.59 6.42
N TYR A 411 -20.93 38.65 7.25
CA TYR A 411 -20.31 38.94 8.54
C TYR A 411 -18.78 38.93 8.44
N LYS A 412 -18.15 39.81 9.22
CA LYS A 412 -16.69 39.81 9.41
C LYS A 412 -16.29 38.68 10.35
N LEU A 413 -15.26 37.95 9.96
CA LEU A 413 -14.58 36.93 10.74
C LEU A 413 -13.17 37.43 11.08
N ARG A 414 -12.78 37.31 12.35
CA ARG A 414 -11.43 37.62 12.83
C ARG A 414 -10.72 36.33 13.21
N LEU A 415 -9.57 36.11 12.59
CA LEU A 415 -8.64 35.03 12.90
C LEU A 415 -7.45 35.65 13.65
N LEU A 416 -7.30 35.31 14.91
CA LEU A 416 -6.16 35.75 15.73
C LEU A 416 -4.85 35.15 15.22
N ARG A 417 -4.90 33.88 14.80
CA ARG A 417 -3.73 33.12 14.34
C ARG A 417 -4.15 32.06 13.34
N ILE A 418 -3.36 31.88 12.30
CA ILE A 418 -3.33 30.67 11.48
C ILE A 418 -1.89 30.13 11.49
N ARG A 419 -1.74 28.84 11.77
CA ARG A 419 -0.47 28.11 11.74
C ARG A 419 -0.60 26.93 10.80
N ILE A 420 0.33 26.80 9.86
CA ILE A 420 0.37 25.74 8.85
C ILE A 420 1.65 24.95 9.05
N THR A 421 1.49 23.69 9.47
CA THR A 421 2.58 22.75 9.76
C THR A 421 2.66 21.70 8.65
N PRO A 422 3.78 21.61 7.90
CA PRO A 422 4.00 20.52 6.95
C PRO A 422 4.02 19.17 7.68
N LEU A 423 3.25 18.19 7.21
CA LEU A 423 3.19 16.86 7.83
C LEU A 423 4.18 15.88 7.20
N ASN A 424 4.27 15.86 5.86
CA ASN A 424 5.16 14.94 5.14
C ASN A 424 6.63 15.40 5.10
N GLN A 425 6.89 16.67 5.41
CA GLN A 425 8.20 17.32 5.27
C GLN A 425 8.54 18.13 6.53
N PRO A 426 8.84 17.47 7.66
CA PRO A 426 9.01 18.15 8.96
C PRO A 426 10.21 19.10 9.01
N ALA A 427 11.16 18.97 8.09
CA ALA A 427 12.30 19.90 7.95
C ALA A 427 11.89 21.29 7.41
N ARG A 428 10.70 21.44 6.83
CA ARG A 428 10.23 22.73 6.30
C ARG A 428 9.77 23.64 7.44
N ALA A 429 10.08 24.93 7.29
CA ALA A 429 9.69 25.95 8.26
C ALA A 429 8.16 26.01 8.45
N LEU A 430 7.75 26.15 9.71
CA LEU A 430 6.36 26.43 10.08
C LEU A 430 5.94 27.80 9.55
N MET A 431 4.76 27.86 8.93
CA MET A 431 4.20 29.09 8.37
C MET A 431 3.07 29.61 9.25
N CYS A 432 3.11 30.90 9.58
CA CYS A 432 2.11 31.57 10.40
C CYS A 432 1.60 32.86 9.75
N ARG A 433 0.43 33.30 10.20
CA ARG A 433 -0.08 34.65 10.05
C ARG A 433 -0.95 34.99 11.25
N TYR A 434 -0.96 36.26 11.64
CA TYR A 434 -1.68 36.77 12.81
C TYR A 434 -2.64 37.89 12.40
N ASP A 435 -3.69 38.04 13.19
CA ASP A 435 -4.72 39.08 13.10
C ASP A 435 -5.23 39.34 11.68
N ILE A 436 -5.91 38.34 11.11
CA ILE A 436 -6.57 38.44 9.81
C ILE A 436 -8.04 38.80 10.04
N VAL A 437 -8.49 39.88 9.43
CA VAL A 437 -9.92 40.20 9.32
C VAL A 437 -10.36 39.89 7.90
N MET A 438 -11.42 39.08 7.77
CA MET A 438 -11.98 38.69 6.49
C MET A 438 -13.49 38.78 6.51
N GLU A 439 -14.12 38.99 5.37
CA GLU A 439 -15.56 38.81 5.22
C GLU A 439 -15.84 37.35 4.86
N GLU A 440 -16.87 36.76 5.45
CA GLU A 440 -17.28 35.40 5.09
C GLU A 440 -17.59 35.31 3.58
N ASN A 441 -17.36 34.13 3.00
CA ASN A 441 -17.50 33.88 1.57
C ASN A 441 -16.56 34.72 0.67
N MET A 442 -15.67 35.54 1.21
CA MET A 442 -14.62 36.25 0.47
C MET A 442 -13.24 35.65 0.69
N GLU A 443 -12.40 35.71 -0.33
CA GLU A 443 -11.02 35.26 -0.26
C GLU A 443 -10.14 36.38 0.31
N VAL A 444 -9.30 36.02 1.28
CA VAL A 444 -8.22 36.89 1.79
C VAL A 444 -6.88 36.23 1.53
N SER A 445 -5.96 36.98 0.94
CA SER A 445 -4.61 36.52 0.72
C SER A 445 -3.59 37.18 1.61
N PHE A 446 -2.55 36.44 2.00
CA PHE A 446 -1.44 36.95 2.77
C PHE A 446 -0.13 36.24 2.40
N ARG A 447 1.00 36.87 2.69
CA ARG A 447 2.31 36.19 2.66
C ARG A 447 2.50 35.47 4.00
N PRO A 448 2.87 34.18 4.00
CA PRO A 448 3.20 33.48 5.24
C PRO A 448 4.48 34.07 5.84
N ILE A 449 4.56 34.11 7.17
CA ILE A 449 5.77 34.47 7.92
C ILE A 449 6.21 33.27 8.76
N PRO A 450 7.49 33.16 9.16
CA PRO A 450 7.91 32.16 10.14
C PRO A 450 7.11 32.28 11.43
N CYS A 451 6.74 31.15 12.04
CA CYS A 451 6.07 31.15 13.34
C CYS A 451 7.05 31.55 14.44
N ASN A 452 6.67 32.52 15.28
CA ASN A 452 7.46 32.91 16.46
C ASN A 452 7.14 31.94 17.62
N GLU A 453 8.16 31.26 18.18
CA GLU A 453 7.96 30.28 19.27
C GLU A 453 7.55 30.93 20.61
N SER A 454 7.68 32.26 20.73
CA SER A 454 7.47 33.02 21.97
C SER A 454 6.01 33.31 22.35
N ASN A 455 5.02 32.89 21.56
CA ASN A 455 3.58 33.09 21.84
C ASN A 455 2.76 31.78 21.76
N ALA A 456 3.35 30.66 22.18
CA ALA A 456 2.71 29.35 22.21
C ALA A 456 1.65 29.25 23.30
#